data_AF-A0A0R2KWF9-F1
#
_entry.id   AF-A0A0R2KWF9-F1
#
_cell.length_a   1.000
_cell.length_b   1.000
_cell.length_c   1.000
_cell.angle_alpha   90.00
_cell.angle_beta   90.00
_cell.angle_gamma   90.00
#
_symmetry.space_group_name_H-M   'P 1'
#
loop_
_entity.id
_entity.type
_entity.pdbx_description
1 polymer ?
#
loop_
_entity_poly.entity_id
_entity_poly.type
_entity_poly.pdbx_seq_one_letter_code
_entity_poly.pdbx_strand_id
1 'polypeptide(L)'
;MKQTEAIQQAAKDEVHELYNRLSQRTEQSVALLDITDVLMQVYRKIDTTERPEQLLDQLMNYIRNTSMVHHLHFSRDEEANIINLETLGTRVGFNSRSRSVVTKQEFYKLGEVVPQHSAK
;
A
#
# COMPACT_ATOMS: atom_id res chain seq x y z
N MET A 1 -20.51 5.55 -10.33
CA MET A 1 -20.21 6.35 -9.12
C MET A 1 -20.28 5.50 -7.85
N LYS A 2 -21.39 4.80 -7.53
CA LYS A 2 -21.48 3.98 -6.30
C LYS A 2 -20.39 2.92 -6.07
N GLN A 3 -19.85 2.31 -7.13
CA GLN A 3 -18.83 1.26 -7.01
C GLN A 3 -17.45 1.80 -6.63
N THR A 4 -17.05 2.94 -7.20
CA THR A 4 -15.76 3.58 -6.89
C THR A 4 -15.73 4.00 -5.42
N GLU A 5 -16.77 4.68 -4.95
CA GLU A 5 -16.88 5.11 -3.54
C GLU A 5 -16.84 3.92 -2.57
N ALA A 6 -17.49 2.80 -2.92
CA ALA A 6 -17.43 1.58 -2.12
C ALA A 6 -16.01 0.98 -2.05
N ILE A 7 -15.28 0.98 -3.17
CA ILE A 7 -13.87 0.53 -3.21
C ILE A 7 -13.00 1.48 -2.40
N GLN A 8 -13.18 2.79 -2.53
CA GLN A 8 -12.42 3.79 -1.78
C GLN A 8 -12.59 3.60 -0.28
N GLN A 9 -13.82 3.45 0.19
CA GLN A 9 -14.12 3.25 1.60
C GLN A 9 -13.51 1.93 2.12
N ALA A 10 -13.77 0.81 1.44
CA ALA A 10 -13.22 -0.49 1.86
C ALA A 10 -11.68 -0.49 1.87
N ALA A 11 -11.07 0.09 0.84
CA ALA A 11 -9.62 0.22 0.74
C ALA A 11 -9.05 1.11 1.84
N LYS A 12 -9.72 2.20 2.18
CA LYS A 12 -9.30 3.10 3.25
C LYS A 12 -9.27 2.41 4.61
N ASP A 13 -10.30 1.60 4.89
CA ASP A 13 -10.39 0.83 6.13
C ASP A 13 -9.28 -0.23 6.21
N GLU A 14 -9.05 -0.98 5.13
CA GLU A 14 -7.99 -1.99 5.06
C GLU A 14 -6.56 -1.39 5.13
N VAL A 15 -6.33 -0.26 4.45
CA VAL A 15 -5.04 0.47 4.53
C VAL A 15 -4.79 0.98 5.95
N HIS A 16 -5.82 1.53 6.61
CA HIS A 16 -5.71 2.03 7.97
C HIS A 16 -5.40 0.90 8.96
N GLU A 17 -6.10 -0.23 8.84
CA GLU A 17 -5.88 -1.38 9.70
C GLU A 17 -4.47 -1.98 9.52
N LEU A 18 -4.04 -2.16 8.27
CA LEU A 18 -2.69 -2.64 7.97
C LEU A 18 -1.63 -1.67 8.48
N TYR A 19 -1.81 -0.35 8.29
CA TYR A 19 -0.91 0.66 8.83
C TYR A 19 -0.78 0.54 10.35
N ASN A 20 -1.90 0.45 11.06
CA ASN A 20 -1.90 0.35 12.52
C ASN A 20 -1.15 -0.90 12.99
N ARG A 21 -1.41 -2.07 12.38
CA ARG A 21 -0.71 -3.33 12.71
C ARG A 21 0.79 -3.23 12.52
N LEU A 22 1.23 -2.73 11.36
CA LEU A 22 2.65 -2.60 11.05
C LEU A 22 3.34 -1.55 11.94
N SER A 23 2.69 -0.42 12.21
CA SER A 23 3.23 0.65 13.07
C SER A 23 3.41 0.24 14.53
N GLN A 24 2.67 -0.78 14.99
CA GLN A 24 2.72 -1.30 16.35
C GLN A 24 3.74 -2.43 16.53
N ARG A 25 4.39 -2.91 15.46
CA ARG A 25 5.43 -3.93 15.59
C ARG A 25 6.60 -3.40 16.42
N THR A 26 7.13 -4.26 17.29
CA THR A 26 8.30 -3.95 18.12
C THR A 26 9.53 -3.60 17.28
N GLU A 27 9.74 -4.34 16.19
CA GLU A 27 10.83 -4.09 15.25
C GLU A 27 10.35 -3.19 14.11
N GLN A 28 10.96 -2.01 14.00
CA GLN A 28 10.69 -1.03 12.94
C GLN A 28 11.86 -1.00 11.95
N SER A 29 11.93 -2.02 11.10
CA SER A 29 12.94 -2.09 10.05
C SER A 29 12.72 -0.99 9.00
N VAL A 30 13.77 -0.63 8.25
CA VAL A 30 13.70 0.36 7.16
C VAL A 30 12.57 0.02 6.18
N ALA A 31 12.45 -1.26 5.80
CA ALA A 31 11.40 -1.74 4.91
C ALA A 31 9.99 -1.54 5.48
N LEU A 32 9.81 -1.75 6.79
CA LEU A 32 8.53 -1.56 7.47
C LEU A 32 8.14 -0.08 7.55
N LEU A 33 9.12 0.78 7.86
CA LEU A 33 8.94 2.24 7.86
C LEU A 33 8.60 2.76 6.46
N ASP A 34 9.25 2.22 5.43
CA ASP A 34 8.97 2.52 4.03
C ASP A 34 7.56 2.10 3.59
N ILE A 35 7.13 0.89 3.97
CA ILE A 35 5.77 0.40 3.71
C ILE A 35 4.72 1.25 4.43
N THR A 36 4.94 1.58 5.70
CA THR A 36 3.99 2.39 6.49
C THR A 36 3.88 3.82 5.97
N ASP A 37 4.97 4.42 5.48
CA ASP A 37 4.92 5.72 4.79
C ASP A 37 4.08 5.68 3.51
N VAL A 38 4.23 4.61 2.71
CA VAL A 38 3.42 4.44 1.49
C VAL A 38 1.94 4.19 1.83
N LEU A 39 1.65 3.36 2.83
CA LEU A 39 0.28 3.17 3.32
C LEU A 39 -0.37 4.49 3.75
N MET A 40 0.37 5.34 4.47
CA MET A 40 -0.09 6.67 4.86
C MET A 40 -0.39 7.56 3.65
N GLN A 41 0.44 7.51 2.60
CA GLN A 41 0.17 8.26 1.37
C GLN A 41 -1.06 7.75 0.61
N VAL A 42 -1.25 6.44 0.54
CA VAL A 42 -2.45 5.86 -0.07
C VAL A 42 -3.69 6.26 0.72
N TYR A 43 -3.67 6.15 2.05
CA TYR A 43 -4.76 6.56 2.92
C TYR A 43 -5.20 8.00 2.68
N ARG A 44 -4.26 8.92 2.51
CA ARG A 44 -4.54 10.34 2.22
C ARG A 44 -5.16 10.60 0.85
N LYS A 45 -4.94 9.71 -0.11
CA LYS A 45 -5.30 9.92 -1.53
C LYS A 45 -6.52 9.12 -1.96
N ILE A 46 -6.80 7.99 -1.30
CA ILE A 46 -7.78 7.00 -1.76
C ILE A 46 -9.19 7.57 -1.91
N ASP A 47 -9.63 8.49 -1.05
CA ASP A 47 -10.96 9.12 -1.15
C ASP A 47 -11.13 10.04 -2.36
N THR A 48 -10.03 10.49 -2.96
CA THR A 48 -10.03 11.52 -4.01
C THR A 48 -9.57 11.00 -5.36
N THR A 49 -9.02 9.79 -5.42
CA THR A 49 -8.60 9.20 -6.70
C THR A 49 -9.77 8.68 -7.49
N GLU A 50 -9.84 9.03 -8.78
CA GLU A 50 -10.86 8.52 -9.71
C GLU A 50 -10.65 7.04 -10.05
N ARG A 51 -9.45 6.51 -9.79
CA ARG A 51 -9.03 5.14 -10.11
C ARG A 51 -8.38 4.48 -8.88
N PRO A 52 -9.16 4.17 -7.83
CA PRO A 52 -8.64 3.55 -6.62
C PRO A 52 -7.96 2.20 -6.90
N GLU A 53 -8.47 1.43 -7.85
CA GLU A 53 -7.92 0.11 -8.20
C GLU A 53 -6.47 0.21 -8.68
N GLN A 54 -6.14 1.23 -9.47
CA GLN A 54 -4.78 1.46 -9.96
C GLN A 54 -3.82 1.86 -8.82
N LEU A 55 -4.28 2.70 -7.90
CA LEU A 55 -3.49 3.08 -6.72
C LEU A 55 -3.21 1.87 -5.82
N LEU A 56 -4.18 0.96 -5.69
CA LEU A 56 -4.04 -0.28 -4.94
C LEU A 56 -3.12 -1.29 -5.62
N ASP A 57 -3.19 -1.44 -6.95
CA ASP A 57 -2.22 -2.29 -7.68
C ASP A 57 -0.78 -1.82 -7.47
N GLN A 58 -0.55 -0.49 -7.55
CA GLN A 58 0.77 0.09 -7.26
C GLN A 58 1.21 -0.18 -5.82
N LEU A 59 0.30 -0.01 -4.83
CA LEU A 59 0.56 -0.32 -3.43
C LEU A 59 0.97 -1.79 -3.24
N MET A 60 0.21 -2.72 -3.83
CA MET A 60 0.49 -4.16 -3.70
C MET A 60 1.81 -4.55 -4.36
N ASN A 61 2.12 -3.98 -5.52
CA ASN A 61 3.41 -4.19 -6.16
C ASN A 61 4.57 -3.65 -5.30
N TYR A 62 4.41 -2.47 -4.72
CA TYR A 62 5.40 -1.91 -3.80
C TYR A 62 5.62 -2.79 -2.57
N ILE A 63 4.54 -3.18 -1.87
CA ILE A 63 4.62 -4.05 -0.68
C ILE A 63 5.29 -5.38 -1.01
N ARG A 64 4.90 -6.04 -2.11
CA ARG A 64 5.48 -7.31 -2.55
C ARG A 64 6.98 -7.19 -2.85
N ASN A 65 7.39 -6.14 -3.57
CA ASN A 65 8.80 -5.95 -3.92
C ASN A 65 9.63 -5.64 -2.67
N THR A 66 9.18 -4.70 -1.83
CA THR A 66 9.87 -4.32 -0.60
C THR A 66 9.96 -5.50 0.36
N SER A 67 8.89 -6.28 0.53
CA SER A 67 8.91 -7.44 1.42
C SER A 67 9.85 -8.54 0.91
N MET A 68 9.89 -8.78 -0.40
CA MET A 68 10.77 -9.78 -1.00
C MET A 68 12.25 -9.39 -0.85
N VAL A 69 12.60 -8.13 -1.16
CA VAL A 69 13.99 -7.63 -1.09
C VAL A 69 14.52 -7.68 0.35
N HIS A 70 13.68 -7.38 1.32
CA HIS A 70 14.08 -7.29 2.73
C HIS A 70 13.74 -8.53 3.56
N HIS A 71 13.25 -9.60 2.92
CA HIS A 71 12.79 -10.83 3.60
C HIS A 71 11.79 -10.54 4.74
N LEU A 72 10.90 -9.57 4.53
CA LEU A 72 9.90 -9.18 5.52
C LEU A 72 8.76 -10.21 5.53
N HIS A 73 8.48 -10.74 6.71
CA HIS A 73 7.35 -11.64 6.94
C HIS A 73 6.15 -10.89 7.53
N PHE A 74 4.96 -11.33 7.13
CA PHE A 74 3.69 -10.84 7.64
C PHE A 74 3.05 -11.90 8.52
N SER A 75 2.39 -11.46 9.59
CA SER A 75 1.50 -12.30 10.38
C SER A 75 0.25 -12.62 9.56
N ARG A 76 -0.49 -13.65 9.99
CA ARG A 76 -1.72 -14.07 9.32
C ARG A 76 -2.74 -12.94 9.14
N ASP A 77 -2.85 -12.05 10.12
CA ASP A 77 -3.82 -10.96 10.04
C ASP A 77 -3.36 -9.87 9.05
N GLU A 78 -2.08 -9.55 9.03
CA GLU A 78 -1.53 -8.58 8.07
C GLU A 78 -1.59 -9.12 6.64
N GLU A 79 -1.34 -10.42 6.45
CA GLU A 79 -1.56 -11.09 5.17
C GLU A 79 -3.03 -11.01 4.73
N ALA A 80 -3.98 -11.15 5.66
CA ALA A 80 -5.40 -11.01 5.36
C ALA A 80 -5.73 -9.60 4.85
N ASN A 81 -5.21 -8.54 5.48
CA ASN A 81 -5.37 -7.17 4.98
C ASN A 81 -4.76 -7.01 3.58
N ILE A 82 -3.55 -7.53 3.35
CA ILE A 82 -2.87 -7.47 2.04
C ILE A 82 -3.70 -8.18 0.96
N ILE A 83 -4.25 -9.36 1.24
CA ILE A 83 -5.10 -10.11 0.30
C ILE A 83 -6.40 -9.36 -0.01
N ASN A 84 -7.01 -8.73 1.00
CA ASN A 84 -8.21 -7.92 0.80
C ASN A 84 -7.91 -6.71 -0.10
N LEU A 85 -6.79 -6.02 0.12
CA LEU A 85 -6.32 -4.93 -0.72
C LEU A 85 -6.01 -5.38 -2.16
N GLU A 86 -5.38 -6.53 -2.35
CA GLU A 86 -5.12 -7.10 -3.68
C GLU A 86 -6.45 -7.43 -4.40
N THR A 87 -7.43 -7.95 -3.68
CA THR A 87 -8.77 -8.24 -4.22
C THR A 87 -9.51 -6.96 -4.64
N LEU A 88 -9.37 -5.87 -3.86
CA LEU A 88 -9.95 -4.57 -4.21
C LEU A 88 -9.24 -3.93 -5.41
N GLY A 89 -7.94 -4.16 -5.58
CA GLY A 89 -7.14 -3.69 -6.72
C GLY A 89 -7.35 -4.49 -8.01
N THR A 90 -7.72 -5.77 -7.90
CA THR A 90 -7.92 -6.67 -9.06
C THR A 90 -9.40 -6.75 -9.45
N ARG A 91 -9.87 -5.84 -10.30
CA ARG A 91 -11.19 -6.01 -10.92
C ARG A 91 -11.17 -7.21 -11.87
N VAL A 92 -12.22 -8.04 -11.82
CA VAL A 92 -12.51 -9.10 -12.81
C VAL A 92 -12.49 -8.47 -14.21
N GLY A 93 -11.40 -8.67 -14.96
CA GLY A 93 -11.18 -8.15 -16.31
C GLY A 93 -10.06 -7.10 -16.47
N PHE A 94 -9.49 -6.56 -15.40
CA PHE A 94 -8.36 -5.62 -15.46
C PHE A 94 -7.07 -6.31 -14.97
N ASN A 95 -6.35 -6.94 -15.90
CA ASN A 95 -5.05 -7.58 -15.63
C ASN A 95 -3.91 -6.54 -15.59
N SER A 96 -4.08 -5.41 -14.90
CA SER A 96 -2.91 -4.56 -14.62
C SER A 96 -2.13 -5.20 -13.48
N ARG A 97 -1.25 -6.15 -13.80
CA ARG A 97 -0.07 -6.33 -12.94
C ARG A 97 0.87 -5.23 -13.35
N SER A 98 1.14 -4.25 -12.48
CA SER A 98 2.21 -3.29 -12.73
C SER A 98 3.50 -4.04 -13.09
N ARG A 99 3.93 -3.93 -14.35
CA ARG A 99 5.14 -4.60 -14.88
C ARG A 99 6.42 -3.85 -14.55
N SER A 100 6.31 -2.60 -14.09
CA SER A 100 7.42 -1.78 -13.63
C SER A 100 7.62 -1.95 -12.13
N VAL A 101 8.87 -1.86 -11.70
CA VAL A 101 9.22 -1.67 -10.28
C VAL A 101 8.62 -0.33 -9.84
N VAL A 102 7.76 -0.36 -8.83
CA VAL A 102 7.18 0.84 -8.22
C VAL A 102 8.09 1.27 -7.08
N THR A 103 8.44 2.55 -7.03
CA THR A 103 9.28 3.15 -5.99
C THR A 103 8.44 3.93 -4.99
N LYS A 104 8.98 4.16 -3.78
CA LYS A 104 8.30 4.95 -2.73
C LYS A 104 7.92 6.35 -3.23
N GLN A 105 8.79 6.96 -4.03
CA GLN A 105 8.63 8.31 -4.57
C GLN A 105 7.40 8.45 -5.46
N GLU A 106 6.97 7.40 -6.16
CA GLU A 106 5.80 7.44 -7.05
C GLU A 106 4.47 7.68 -6.30
N PHE A 107 4.45 7.43 -4.98
CA PHE A 107 3.30 7.73 -4.13
C PHE A 107 3.26 9.18 -3.64
N TYR A 108 4.21 10.02 -4.01
CA TYR A 108 4.33 11.41 -3.56
C TYR A 108 4.16 12.37 -4.72
N LYS A 109 3.56 13.54 -4.47
CA LYS A 109 3.44 14.61 -5.47
C LYS A 109 4.78 15.34 -5.62
N LEU A 110 4.96 16.00 -6.76
CA LEU A 110 6.11 16.88 -6.96
C LEU A 110 6.18 17.93 -5.83
N GLY A 111 7.32 17.97 -5.13
CA GLY A 111 7.55 18.88 -4.00
C GLY A 111 7.11 18.37 -2.64
N GLU A 112 6.45 17.21 -2.53
CA GLU A 112 6.23 16.57 -1.23
C GLU A 112 7.54 15.97 -0.70
N VAL A 113 7.79 16.15 0.60
CA VAL A 113 8.95 15.54 1.26
C VAL A 113 8.71 14.03 1.38
N VAL A 114 9.59 13.24 0.78
CA VAL A 114 9.59 11.78 0.88
C VAL A 114 10.50 11.38 2.06
N PRO A 115 9.96 10.78 3.14
CA PRO A 115 10.80 10.33 4.25
C PRO A 115 11.86 9.34 3.77
N GLN A 116 13.08 9.49 4.26
CA GLN A 116 14.20 8.61 3.97
C GLN A 116 14.61 7.89 5.25
N HIS A 117 14.67 6.57 5.19
CA HIS A 117 15.09 5.73 6.33
C HIS A 117 16.40 5.06 5.98
N SER A 118 17.37 5.11 6.89
CA SER A 118 18.66 4.44 6.76
C SER A 118 18.78 3.38 7.85
N ALA A 119 19.39 2.23 7.52
CA ALA A 119 19.77 1.27 8.54
C ALA A 119 20.77 1.95 9.51
N LYS A 120 20.53 1.80 10.81
CA LYS A 120 21.49 2.21 11.84
C LYS A 120 22.62 1.20 11.93
#